data_AF-A0A3M2DFI3-F1
#
_entry.id   AF-A0A3M2DFI3-F1
#
_cell.length_a   1.000
_cell.length_b   1.000
_cell.length_c   1.000
_cell.angle_alpha   90.00
_cell.angle_beta   90.00
_cell.angle_gamma   90.00
#
_symmetry.space_group_name_H-M   'P 1'
#
loop_
_entity.id
_entity.type
_entity.pdbx_description
1 polymer ?
#
loop_
_entity_poly.entity_id
_entity_poly.type
_entity_poly.pdbx_seq_one_letter_code
_entity_poly.pdbx_strand_id
1 'polypeptide(L)'
;MTSPRSADPFWTDKRARAAAIGGGVVLFAGLWLATFRYDFEVPPRPPKPKPTAISAARFSESVDRNPAAWAAYLEMDARTYGVAQPTPADMAQVFPYRSDTQRHVLDPADDAHRAVEVAGLRLEASIAEQPGRPERALVLRIENRTDAFVAYRVVTAPTRGTQHCMRKLHLAHNALALEPRGVAVRSECLYRDGLKLAIKSVETMAIPPLSYFYVSRLFPPQVGYDRRVVQGHKPPRGDECRLILPAVITNGIRSGAVTWRDLIDFYARHRCDTYTFPIGYKHFERPEQVPLPAAGARR
;
A
#
# COMPACT_ATOMS: atom_id res chain seq x y z
N MET A 1 -54.95 3.51 9.74
CA MET A 1 -54.46 4.27 10.90
C MET A 1 -53.84 5.55 10.39
N THR A 2 -54.50 6.66 10.66
CA THR A 2 -54.27 8.02 10.17
C THR A 2 -54.05 8.92 11.38
N SER A 3 -52.95 9.70 11.41
CA SER A 3 -52.76 10.85 12.31
C SER A 3 -51.46 11.62 11.93
N PRO A 4 -51.23 12.88 12.37
CA PRO A 4 -51.60 14.07 11.61
C PRO A 4 -50.44 15.07 11.40
N ARG A 5 -50.73 16.14 10.64
CA ARG A 5 -49.92 17.35 10.44
C ARG A 5 -49.79 18.19 11.74
N SER A 6 -48.63 18.81 11.95
CA SER A 6 -48.47 20.09 12.66
C SER A 6 -47.25 20.83 12.06
N ALA A 7 -47.44 21.93 11.33
CA ALA A 7 -47.63 23.31 11.78
C ALA A 7 -46.32 24.00 12.21
N ASP A 8 -45.83 24.88 11.33
CA ASP A 8 -44.75 25.84 11.57
C ASP A 8 -45.11 26.84 12.70
N PRO A 9 -44.10 27.43 13.36
CA PRO A 9 -44.20 28.79 13.86
C PRO A 9 -43.25 29.71 13.10
N PHE A 10 -43.87 30.49 12.23
CA PHE A 10 -43.44 31.79 11.74
C PHE A 10 -43.11 32.71 12.93
N TRP A 11 -41.82 33.00 13.17
CA TRP A 11 -41.40 34.13 14.01
C TRP A 11 -40.71 35.18 13.13
N THR A 12 -41.51 36.07 12.55
CA THR A 12 -41.05 37.33 11.97
C THR A 12 -40.99 38.40 13.06
N ASP A 13 -39.91 38.46 13.81
CA ASP A 13 -39.66 39.59 14.71
C ASP A 13 -38.66 40.56 14.07
N LYS A 14 -39.19 41.57 13.36
CA LYS A 14 -38.41 42.63 12.71
C LYS A 14 -37.62 43.46 13.73
N ARG A 15 -37.95 43.41 15.02
CA ARG A 15 -37.25 44.15 16.08
C ARG A 15 -35.94 43.46 16.51
N ALA A 16 -35.87 42.12 16.45
CA ALA A 16 -34.65 41.38 16.77
C ALA A 16 -33.52 41.59 15.74
N ARG A 17 -33.86 41.78 14.45
CA ARG A 17 -32.87 42.04 13.39
C ARG A 17 -32.26 43.44 13.44
N ALA A 18 -32.98 44.45 13.91
CA ALA A 18 -32.46 45.82 14.00
C ALA A 18 -31.42 45.97 15.12
N ALA A 19 -31.62 45.29 16.26
CA ALA A 19 -30.69 45.34 17.39
C ALA A 19 -29.33 44.67 17.09
N ALA A 20 -29.31 43.58 16.32
CA ALA A 20 -28.08 42.88 15.96
C ALA A 20 -27.17 43.68 14.99
N ILE A 21 -27.76 44.50 14.12
CA ILE A 21 -27.00 45.31 13.14
C ILE A 21 -26.36 46.53 13.83
N GLY A 22 -27.07 47.18 14.78
CA GLY A 22 -26.53 48.33 15.51
C GLY A 22 -25.34 47.98 16.41
N GLY A 23 -25.38 46.84 17.10
CA GLY A 23 -24.27 46.39 17.97
C GLY A 23 -22.99 46.03 17.20
N GLY A 24 -23.12 45.45 16.00
CA GLY A 24 -21.97 45.05 15.18
C GLY A 24 -21.14 46.23 14.66
N VAL A 25 -21.79 47.34 14.27
CA VAL A 25 -21.09 48.51 13.71
C VAL A 25 -20.25 49.23 14.77
N VAL A 26 -20.74 49.33 16.01
CA VAL A 26 -19.99 49.99 17.11
C VAL A 26 -18.77 49.16 17.53
N LEU A 27 -18.92 47.83 17.59
CA LEU A 27 -17.81 46.92 17.92
C LEU A 27 -16.72 46.93 16.84
N PHE A 28 -17.11 46.96 15.56
CA PHE A 28 -16.14 47.06 14.46
C PHE A 28 -15.41 48.41 14.44
N ALA A 29 -16.11 49.52 14.67
CA ALA A 29 -15.48 50.84 14.72
C ALA A 29 -14.48 50.96 15.90
N GLY A 30 -14.81 50.39 17.06
CA GLY A 30 -13.92 50.34 18.22
C GLY A 30 -12.65 49.51 17.97
N LEU A 31 -12.79 48.33 17.35
CA LEU A 31 -11.64 47.48 16.99
C LEU A 31 -10.76 48.11 15.91
N TRP A 32 -11.36 48.81 14.94
CA TRP A 32 -10.61 49.49 13.88
C TRP A 32 -9.82 50.69 14.43
N LEU A 33 -10.39 51.47 15.35
CA LEU A 33 -9.67 52.57 16.01
C LEU A 33 -8.54 52.08 16.93
N ALA A 34 -8.71 50.92 17.58
CA ALA A 34 -7.68 50.35 18.45
C ALA A 34 -6.49 49.74 17.68
N THR A 35 -6.71 49.28 16.44
CA THR A 35 -5.67 48.59 15.64
C THR A 35 -4.78 49.52 14.81
N PHE A 36 -5.16 50.80 14.63
CA PHE A 36 -4.43 51.73 13.74
C PHE A 36 -3.74 52.92 14.43
N ARG A 37 -3.66 52.98 15.77
CA ARG A 37 -3.01 54.10 16.48
C ARG A 37 -1.75 53.77 17.28
N TYR A 38 -1.24 52.54 17.18
CA TYR A 38 0.06 52.19 17.75
C TYR A 38 1.05 51.92 16.63
N ASP A 39 1.87 52.93 16.32
CA ASP A 39 3.11 52.75 15.56
C ASP A 39 4.09 51.98 16.44
N PHE A 40 3.99 50.65 16.39
CA PHE A 40 5.08 49.80 16.83
C PHE A 40 6.22 49.99 15.82
N GLU A 41 7.26 50.72 16.23
CA GLU A 41 8.57 50.64 15.57
C GLU A 41 9.06 49.20 15.71
N VAL A 42 8.72 48.37 14.72
CA VAL A 42 9.22 47.00 14.62
C VAL A 42 10.72 47.12 14.41
N PRO A 43 11.57 46.58 15.31
CA PRO A 43 13.01 46.62 15.12
C PRO A 43 13.37 46.07 13.74
N PRO A 44 14.40 46.62 13.08
CA PRO A 44 14.76 46.24 11.72
C PRO A 44 14.90 44.73 11.67
N ARG A 45 14.15 44.12 10.75
CA ARG A 45 14.08 42.67 10.59
C ARG A 45 15.51 42.15 10.49
N PRO A 46 15.96 41.23 11.37
CA PRO A 46 17.32 40.70 11.27
C PRO A 46 17.53 40.19 9.85
N PRO A 47 18.73 40.38 9.27
CA PRO A 47 19.02 39.93 7.92
C PRO A 47 18.66 38.44 7.85
N LYS A 48 17.79 38.09 6.89
CA LYS A 48 17.36 36.70 6.73
C LYS A 48 18.62 35.84 6.71
N PRO A 49 18.74 34.81 7.58
CA PRO A 49 19.89 33.92 7.53
C PRO A 49 20.04 33.45 6.09
N LYS A 50 21.22 33.68 5.51
CA LYS A 50 21.51 33.19 4.16
C LYS A 50 21.27 31.68 4.24
N PRO A 51 20.31 31.11 3.50
CA PRO A 51 20.09 29.68 3.55
C PRO A 51 21.39 29.04 3.09
N THR A 52 22.16 28.46 4.01
CA THR A 52 23.11 27.42 3.68
C THR A 52 22.27 26.29 3.14
N ALA A 53 22.06 26.31 1.82
CA ALA A 53 21.30 25.33 1.09
C ALA A 53 22.07 23.99 1.11
N ILE A 54 22.10 23.35 2.28
CA ILE A 54 21.94 21.91 2.30
C ILE A 54 20.52 21.72 1.77
N SER A 55 20.39 21.58 0.45
CA SER A 55 19.12 21.32 -0.20
C SER A 55 18.41 20.21 0.56
N ALA A 56 17.10 20.29 0.78
CA ALA A 56 16.33 19.26 1.47
C ALA A 56 16.67 17.84 0.97
N ALA A 57 16.99 17.69 -0.33
CA ALA A 57 17.52 16.48 -0.95
C ALA A 57 18.80 15.91 -0.27
N ARG A 58 19.78 16.75 0.07
CA ARG A 58 21.02 16.34 0.77
C ARG A 58 20.75 15.95 2.23
N PHE A 59 19.78 16.60 2.87
CA PHE A 59 19.38 16.23 4.23
C PHE A 59 18.66 14.87 4.24
N SER A 60 17.68 14.68 3.35
CA SER A 60 17.03 13.37 3.16
C SER A 60 18.05 12.28 2.81
N GLU A 61 18.98 12.54 1.89
CA GLU A 61 20.05 11.58 1.54
C GLU A 61 20.96 11.23 2.73
N SER A 62 21.21 12.18 3.63
CA SER A 62 22.00 11.93 4.84
C SER A 62 21.23 11.09 5.88
N VAL A 63 19.91 11.23 5.94
CA VAL A 63 19.04 10.46 6.83
C VAL A 63 18.87 9.03 6.29
N ASP A 64 18.67 8.87 4.99
CA ASP A 64 18.49 7.57 4.32
C ASP A 64 19.73 6.67 4.42
N ARG A 65 20.91 7.24 4.72
CA ARG A 65 22.16 6.51 4.90
C ARG A 65 22.56 6.29 6.35
N ASN A 66 21.81 6.82 7.31
CA ASN A 66 22.18 6.74 8.72
C ASN A 66 21.64 5.44 9.36
N PRO A 67 22.52 4.49 9.75
CA PRO A 67 22.08 3.22 10.34
C PRO A 67 21.32 3.37 11.66
N ALA A 68 21.68 4.36 12.48
CA ALA A 68 21.00 4.62 13.74
C ALA A 68 19.58 5.17 13.52
N ALA A 69 19.41 6.05 12.52
CA ALA A 69 18.08 6.56 12.15
C ALA A 69 17.19 5.42 11.59
N TRP A 70 17.74 4.58 10.71
CA TRP A 70 17.03 3.41 10.20
C TRP A 70 16.60 2.44 11.30
N ALA A 71 17.49 2.10 12.23
CA ALA A 71 17.16 1.25 13.37
C ALA A 71 16.07 1.86 14.26
N ALA A 72 16.11 3.18 14.50
CA ALA A 72 15.07 3.89 15.23
C ALA A 72 13.71 3.86 14.51
N TYR A 73 13.69 3.90 13.17
CA TYR A 73 12.45 3.71 12.40
C TYR A 73 11.88 2.30 12.56
N LEU A 74 12.71 1.26 12.57
CA LEU A 74 12.24 -0.11 12.83
C LEU A 74 11.58 -0.24 14.20
N GLU A 75 12.18 0.34 15.24
CA GLU A 75 11.62 0.36 16.58
C GLU A 75 10.27 1.09 16.62
N MET A 76 10.25 2.32 16.11
CA MET A 76 9.07 3.16 16.11
C MET A 76 7.92 2.49 15.36
N ASP A 77 8.19 1.98 14.16
CA ASP A 77 7.17 1.36 13.32
C ASP A 77 6.69 0.02 13.91
N ALA A 78 7.58 -0.79 14.49
CA ALA A 78 7.19 -2.03 15.19
C ALA A 78 6.23 -1.72 16.36
N ARG A 79 6.51 -0.65 17.12
CA ARG A 79 5.63 -0.17 18.18
C ARG A 79 4.29 0.33 17.64
N THR A 80 4.30 1.12 16.56
CA THR A 80 3.09 1.62 15.90
C THR A 80 2.20 0.50 15.37
N TYR A 81 2.80 -0.56 14.80
CA TYR A 81 2.05 -1.71 14.31
C TYR A 81 1.74 -2.77 15.38
N GLY A 82 2.34 -2.66 16.57
CA GLY A 82 2.12 -3.62 17.65
C GLY A 82 2.68 -5.01 17.32
N VAL A 83 3.85 -5.06 16.69
CA VAL A 83 4.54 -6.31 16.33
C VAL A 83 5.92 -6.40 16.97
N ALA A 84 6.50 -7.60 16.97
CA ALA A 84 7.87 -7.80 17.41
C ALA A 84 8.83 -6.92 16.59
N GLN A 85 9.67 -6.15 17.30
CA GLN A 85 10.69 -5.31 16.69
C GLN A 85 11.80 -6.19 16.13
N PRO A 86 12.05 -6.14 14.80
CA PRO A 86 13.22 -6.81 14.25
C PRO A 86 14.49 -6.01 14.59
N THR A 87 15.57 -6.71 14.90
CA THR A 87 16.89 -6.09 15.06
C THR A 87 17.51 -5.80 13.68
N PRO A 88 18.48 -4.88 13.60
CA PRO A 88 19.31 -4.72 12.41
C PRO A 88 19.89 -6.03 11.87
N ALA A 89 20.30 -6.94 12.76
CA ALA A 89 20.86 -8.23 12.38
C ALA A 89 19.80 -9.18 11.78
N ASP A 90 18.58 -9.20 12.32
CA ASP A 90 17.45 -9.95 11.74
C ASP A 90 17.13 -9.43 10.33
N MET A 91 17.10 -8.11 10.19
CA MET A 91 16.85 -7.44 8.92
C MET A 91 18.02 -7.54 7.96
N ALA A 92 19.18 -8.09 8.35
CA ALA A 92 20.32 -8.35 7.48
C ALA A 92 20.41 -9.82 7.02
N GLN A 93 19.52 -10.69 7.50
CA GLN A 93 19.46 -12.09 7.08
C GLN A 93 18.87 -12.26 5.67
N VAL A 94 19.12 -13.42 5.06
CA VAL A 94 18.46 -13.81 3.81
C VAL A 94 17.02 -14.23 4.12
N PHE A 95 16.05 -13.65 3.42
CA PHE A 95 14.66 -14.07 3.55
C PHE A 95 14.41 -15.34 2.71
N PRO A 96 13.85 -16.41 3.31
CA PRO A 96 13.54 -17.63 2.57
C PRO A 96 12.62 -17.35 1.39
N TYR A 97 13.07 -17.69 0.19
CA TYR A 97 12.36 -17.47 -1.06
C TYR A 97 12.06 -18.81 -1.74
N ARG A 98 10.85 -18.95 -2.28
CA ARG A 98 10.43 -20.12 -3.07
C ARG A 98 9.79 -19.63 -4.37
N SER A 99 10.05 -20.35 -5.44
CA SER A 99 9.43 -20.09 -6.74
C SER A 99 8.99 -21.38 -7.40
N ASP A 100 7.81 -21.36 -8.02
CA ASP A 100 7.32 -22.38 -8.91
C ASP A 100 6.94 -21.75 -10.24
N THR A 101 7.49 -22.27 -11.33
CA THR A 101 7.18 -21.81 -12.70
C THR A 101 6.44 -22.88 -13.48
N GLN A 102 6.04 -23.98 -12.83
CA GLN A 102 5.24 -25.01 -13.46
C GLN A 102 3.83 -24.48 -13.73
N ARG A 103 3.30 -24.82 -14.90
CA ARG A 103 1.93 -24.45 -15.26
C ARG A 103 0.95 -25.37 -14.55
N HIS A 104 0.10 -24.80 -13.71
CA HIS A 104 -1.04 -25.49 -13.09
C HIS A 104 -2.34 -24.97 -13.68
N VAL A 105 -3.33 -25.83 -13.89
CA VAL A 105 -4.66 -25.41 -14.37
C VAL A 105 -5.67 -25.79 -13.31
N LEU A 106 -6.32 -24.76 -12.75
CA LEU A 106 -7.38 -24.93 -11.78
C LEU A 106 -8.75 -24.92 -12.48
N ASP A 107 -9.53 -25.95 -12.21
CA ASP A 107 -10.90 -26.08 -12.71
C ASP A 107 -11.89 -25.88 -11.56
N PRO A 108 -12.65 -24.77 -11.53
CA PRO A 108 -13.56 -24.51 -10.42
C PRO A 108 -14.78 -25.45 -10.39
N ALA A 109 -14.99 -26.28 -11.42
CA ALA A 109 -16.09 -27.24 -11.50
C ALA A 109 -15.65 -28.70 -11.20
N ASP A 110 -14.36 -28.95 -11.01
CA ASP A 110 -13.80 -30.29 -10.78
C ASP A 110 -13.00 -30.31 -9.48
N ASP A 111 -13.51 -31.03 -8.47
CA ASP A 111 -12.91 -31.10 -7.14
C ASP A 111 -11.47 -31.62 -7.13
N ALA A 112 -11.10 -32.48 -8.09
CA ALA A 112 -9.73 -33.01 -8.17
C ALA A 112 -8.72 -31.95 -8.65
N HIS A 113 -9.18 -30.98 -9.45
CA HIS A 113 -8.34 -29.96 -10.07
C HIS A 113 -8.67 -28.54 -9.58
N ARG A 114 -9.55 -28.38 -8.58
CA ARG A 114 -9.92 -27.06 -8.05
C ARG A 114 -8.80 -26.36 -7.31
N ALA A 115 -7.85 -27.12 -6.74
CA ALA A 115 -6.81 -26.59 -5.87
C ALA A 115 -5.43 -27.19 -6.16
N VAL A 116 -4.39 -26.43 -5.85
CA VAL A 116 -2.99 -26.87 -5.86
C VAL A 116 -2.25 -26.28 -4.67
N GLU A 117 -1.31 -27.03 -4.11
CA GLU A 117 -0.41 -26.55 -3.06
C GLU A 117 1.00 -26.39 -3.62
N VAL A 118 1.54 -25.17 -3.54
CA VAL A 118 2.78 -24.81 -4.22
C VAL A 118 3.42 -23.60 -3.54
N ALA A 119 4.75 -23.61 -3.41
CA ALA A 119 5.54 -22.54 -2.80
C ALA A 119 5.05 -22.11 -1.38
N GLY A 120 4.45 -23.03 -0.62
CA GLY A 120 3.89 -22.74 0.71
C GLY A 120 2.51 -22.08 0.70
N LEU A 121 1.86 -21.99 -0.45
CA LEU A 121 0.48 -21.51 -0.61
C LEU A 121 -0.44 -22.65 -1.02
N ARG A 122 -1.70 -22.57 -0.60
CA ARG A 122 -2.81 -23.31 -1.19
C ARG A 122 -3.60 -22.35 -2.09
N LEU A 123 -3.66 -22.68 -3.37
CA LEU A 123 -4.36 -21.91 -4.40
C LEU A 123 -5.60 -22.68 -4.81
N GLU A 124 -6.78 -22.06 -4.70
CA GLU A 124 -8.05 -22.72 -4.97
C GLU A 124 -8.96 -21.85 -5.81
N ALA A 125 -9.43 -22.37 -6.94
CA ALA A 125 -10.37 -21.69 -7.81
C ALA A 125 -11.81 -22.03 -7.41
N SER A 126 -12.68 -21.03 -7.39
CA SER A 126 -14.10 -21.20 -7.13
C SER A 126 -14.95 -20.23 -7.95
N ILE A 127 -16.25 -20.50 -7.99
CA ILE A 127 -17.25 -19.61 -8.58
C ILE A 127 -17.95 -18.89 -7.45
N ALA A 128 -17.96 -17.56 -7.49
CA ALA A 128 -18.67 -16.74 -6.52
C ALA A 128 -19.85 -16.02 -7.18
N GLU A 129 -21.02 -16.10 -6.56
CA GLU A 129 -22.19 -15.29 -6.90
C GLU A 129 -22.12 -13.96 -6.15
N GLN A 130 -22.76 -12.92 -6.71
CA GLN A 130 -22.84 -11.61 -6.08
C GLN A 130 -24.28 -11.24 -5.78
N PRO A 131 -24.58 -10.78 -4.55
CA PRO A 131 -25.89 -10.23 -4.25
C PRO A 131 -26.24 -9.07 -5.20
N GLY A 132 -27.40 -9.16 -5.84
CA GLY A 132 -27.90 -8.10 -6.74
C GLY A 132 -27.22 -8.03 -8.11
N ARG A 133 -26.40 -9.02 -8.50
CA ARG A 133 -25.83 -9.13 -9.85
C ARG A 133 -26.03 -10.53 -10.43
N PRO A 134 -26.51 -10.65 -11.68
CA PRO A 134 -26.65 -11.95 -12.33
C PRO A 134 -25.29 -12.58 -12.71
N GLU A 135 -24.23 -11.78 -12.81
CA GLU A 135 -22.93 -12.28 -13.23
C GLU A 135 -22.19 -13.01 -12.09
N ARG A 136 -21.72 -14.22 -12.41
CA ARG A 136 -20.81 -15.01 -11.56
C ARG A 136 -19.36 -14.58 -11.77
N ALA A 137 -18.54 -14.65 -10.73
CA ALA A 137 -17.11 -14.35 -10.80
C ALA A 137 -16.28 -15.63 -10.65
N LEU A 138 -15.24 -15.76 -11.46
CA LEU A 138 -14.15 -16.70 -11.20
C LEU A 138 -13.26 -16.08 -10.13
N VAL A 139 -13.09 -16.78 -9.02
CA VAL A 139 -12.37 -16.30 -7.84
C VAL A 139 -11.20 -17.24 -7.56
N LEU A 140 -10.09 -16.66 -7.12
CA LEU A 140 -8.94 -17.37 -6.58
C LEU A 140 -8.84 -17.08 -5.08
N ARG A 141 -8.93 -18.14 -4.28
CA ARG A 141 -8.57 -18.15 -2.86
C ARG A 141 -7.08 -18.52 -2.75
N ILE A 142 -6.34 -17.70 -2.02
CA ILE A 142 -4.90 -17.83 -1.79
C ILE A 142 -4.69 -17.92 -0.29
N GLU A 143 -4.27 -19.07 0.18
CA GLU A 143 -4.07 -19.32 1.61
C GLU A 143 -2.59 -19.57 1.90
N ASN A 144 -2.05 -18.85 2.89
CA ASN A 144 -0.72 -19.09 3.40
C ASN A 144 -0.70 -20.36 4.26
N ARG A 145 0.05 -21.39 3.86
CA ARG A 145 0.16 -22.66 4.59
C ARG A 145 1.36 -22.71 5.53
N THR A 146 2.04 -21.57 5.72
CA THR A 146 3.18 -21.43 6.61
C THR A 146 2.79 -20.72 7.91
N ASP A 147 3.67 -20.81 8.91
CA ASP A 147 3.56 -20.08 10.17
C ASP A 147 4.29 -18.72 10.15
N ALA A 148 4.83 -18.34 8.99
CA ALA A 148 5.48 -17.05 8.77
C ALA A 148 4.55 -16.09 8.02
N PHE A 149 4.81 -14.79 8.14
CA PHE A 149 4.27 -13.82 7.19
C PHE A 149 4.93 -14.05 5.84
N VAL A 150 4.16 -13.96 4.76
CA VAL A 150 4.67 -14.20 3.40
C VAL A 150 4.31 -13.04 2.49
N ALA A 151 5.31 -12.48 1.81
CA ALA A 151 5.05 -11.77 0.56
C ALA A 151 4.84 -12.80 -0.55
N TYR A 152 3.89 -12.56 -1.46
CA TYR A 152 3.54 -13.54 -2.48
C TYR A 152 3.18 -12.91 -3.82
N ARG A 153 3.51 -13.59 -4.91
CA ARG A 153 3.08 -13.24 -6.27
C ARG A 153 2.56 -14.48 -6.98
N VAL A 154 1.27 -14.45 -7.32
CA VAL A 154 0.62 -15.50 -8.13
C VAL A 154 0.25 -14.89 -9.47
N VAL A 155 0.95 -15.32 -10.54
CA VAL A 155 0.67 -14.89 -11.91
C VAL A 155 -0.33 -15.84 -12.53
N THR A 156 -1.47 -15.31 -12.95
CA THR A 156 -2.58 -16.10 -13.49
C THR A 156 -2.98 -15.66 -14.89
N ALA A 157 -3.61 -16.56 -15.64
CA ALA A 157 -4.35 -16.23 -16.85
C ALA A 157 -5.56 -17.15 -17.00
N PRO A 158 -6.78 -16.63 -17.24
CA PRO A 158 -7.91 -17.46 -17.62
C PRO A 158 -7.62 -18.20 -18.94
N THR A 159 -8.08 -19.44 -19.08
CA THR A 159 -7.76 -20.29 -20.24
C THR A 159 -8.30 -19.76 -21.57
N ARG A 160 -9.29 -18.87 -21.54
CA ARG A 160 -9.87 -18.20 -22.72
C ARG A 160 -9.33 -16.78 -22.94
N GLY A 161 -8.21 -16.42 -22.31
CA GLY A 161 -7.60 -15.10 -22.43
C GLY A 161 -8.12 -14.07 -21.42
N THR A 162 -7.55 -12.85 -21.48
CA THR A 162 -7.75 -11.80 -20.45
C THR A 162 -8.62 -10.62 -20.91
N GLN A 163 -8.96 -10.54 -22.19
CA GLN A 163 -9.57 -9.35 -22.81
C GLN A 163 -10.87 -8.89 -22.12
N HIS A 164 -11.66 -9.82 -21.56
CA HIS A 164 -12.93 -9.50 -20.92
C HIS A 164 -12.86 -9.43 -19.39
N CYS A 165 -11.68 -9.53 -18.80
CA CYS A 165 -11.53 -9.68 -17.35
C CYS A 165 -11.35 -8.36 -16.59
N MET A 166 -11.33 -7.22 -17.29
CA MET A 166 -11.22 -5.90 -16.65
C MET A 166 -12.54 -5.42 -16.02
N ARG A 167 -13.69 -5.90 -16.50
CA ARG A 167 -15.03 -5.55 -15.99
C ARG A 167 -15.51 -6.57 -14.94
N LYS A 168 -14.66 -6.91 -13.98
CA LYS A 168 -14.95 -7.93 -12.96
C LYS A 168 -15.17 -7.32 -11.58
N LEU A 169 -15.50 -8.17 -10.62
CA LEU A 169 -15.57 -7.79 -9.20
C LEU A 169 -14.20 -7.38 -8.66
N HIS A 170 -14.18 -6.36 -7.81
CA HIS A 170 -13.01 -5.98 -7.05
C HIS A 170 -13.25 -6.32 -5.57
N LEU A 171 -12.86 -7.54 -5.20
CA LEU A 171 -12.87 -7.97 -3.79
C LEU A 171 -11.71 -7.32 -3.06
N ALA A 172 -12.00 -6.70 -1.91
CA ALA A 172 -10.97 -6.14 -1.05
C ALA A 172 -10.04 -7.28 -0.54
N HIS A 173 -8.74 -7.15 -0.77
CA HIS A 173 -7.74 -8.12 -0.33
C HIS A 173 -6.35 -7.49 -0.23
N ASN A 174 -5.45 -8.11 0.52
CA ASN A 174 -4.04 -7.79 0.43
C ASN A 174 -3.41 -8.55 -0.74
N ALA A 175 -2.96 -7.83 -1.77
CA ALA A 175 -2.46 -8.40 -3.01
C ALA A 175 -0.97 -8.80 -2.93
N LEU A 176 -0.27 -8.37 -1.88
CA LEU A 176 1.19 -8.44 -1.81
C LEU A 176 1.68 -9.36 -0.70
N ALA A 177 0.97 -9.42 0.43
CA ALA A 177 1.39 -10.23 1.56
C ALA A 177 0.23 -10.88 2.31
N LEU A 178 0.52 -11.95 3.04
CA LEU A 178 -0.40 -12.68 3.90
C LEU A 178 0.22 -12.87 5.28
N GLU A 179 -0.63 -12.80 6.29
CA GLU A 179 -0.31 -13.23 7.66
C GLU A 179 -0.09 -14.75 7.71
N PRO A 180 0.53 -15.28 8.78
CA PRO A 180 0.54 -16.72 9.05
C PRO A 180 -0.88 -17.29 8.96
N ARG A 181 -1.07 -18.36 8.19
CA ARG A 181 -2.40 -18.98 7.97
C ARG A 181 -3.46 -18.05 7.36
N GLY A 182 -3.05 -16.86 6.92
CA GLY A 182 -3.91 -15.84 6.35
C GLY A 182 -4.42 -16.22 4.95
N VAL A 183 -5.52 -15.57 4.57
CA VAL A 183 -6.20 -15.84 3.30
C VAL A 183 -6.45 -14.52 2.56
N ALA A 184 -6.11 -14.49 1.28
CA ALA A 184 -6.62 -13.50 0.34
C ALA A 184 -7.60 -14.16 -0.63
N VAL A 185 -8.68 -13.45 -0.95
CA VAL A 185 -9.64 -13.87 -1.97
C VAL A 185 -9.75 -12.76 -3.00
N ARG A 186 -9.47 -13.08 -4.26
CA ARG A 186 -9.54 -12.10 -5.35
C ARG A 186 -10.29 -12.65 -6.54
N SER A 187 -11.05 -11.79 -7.21
CA SER A 187 -11.67 -12.14 -8.48
C SER A 187 -10.63 -12.13 -9.59
N GLU A 188 -10.70 -13.10 -10.50
CA GLU A 188 -9.79 -13.26 -11.63
C GLU A 188 -10.45 -12.79 -12.94
N CYS A 189 -11.73 -13.11 -13.15
CA CYS A 189 -12.53 -12.73 -14.31
C CYS A 189 -14.04 -12.87 -14.01
N LEU A 190 -14.90 -12.39 -14.91
CA LEU A 190 -16.30 -12.85 -14.96
C LEU A 190 -16.31 -14.32 -15.42
N TYR A 191 -17.09 -15.15 -14.74
CA TYR A 191 -17.17 -16.58 -15.03
C TYR A 191 -18.07 -16.85 -16.24
N ARG A 192 -17.66 -17.82 -17.06
CA ARG A 192 -18.42 -18.41 -18.17
C ARG A 192 -18.15 -19.90 -18.16
N ASP A 193 -19.11 -20.71 -18.60
CA ASP A 193 -18.97 -22.16 -18.52
C ASP A 193 -17.74 -22.67 -19.29
N GLY A 194 -16.99 -23.57 -18.64
CA GLY A 194 -15.71 -24.10 -19.11
C GLY A 194 -14.52 -23.15 -18.95
N LEU A 195 -14.67 -22.00 -18.29
CA LEU A 195 -13.55 -21.13 -17.96
C LEU A 195 -12.74 -21.72 -16.80
N LYS A 196 -11.44 -21.93 -17.05
CA LYS A 196 -10.48 -22.42 -16.06
C LYS A 196 -9.43 -21.34 -15.79
N LEU A 197 -8.67 -21.50 -14.70
CA LEU A 197 -7.61 -20.58 -14.33
C LEU A 197 -6.24 -21.24 -14.47
N ALA A 198 -5.40 -20.75 -15.38
CA ALA A 198 -4.01 -21.19 -15.45
C ALA A 198 -3.16 -20.37 -14.47
N ILE A 199 -2.48 -21.03 -13.55
CA ILE A 199 -1.38 -20.47 -12.76
C ILE A 199 -0.12 -20.62 -13.60
N LYS A 200 0.56 -19.50 -13.85
CA LYS A 200 1.79 -19.46 -14.66
C LYS A 200 3.05 -19.50 -13.81
N SER A 201 3.02 -18.81 -12.67
CA SER A 201 4.10 -18.83 -11.71
C SER A 201 3.60 -18.42 -10.32
N VAL A 202 4.27 -18.94 -9.31
CA VAL A 202 4.05 -18.62 -7.90
C VAL A 202 5.40 -18.30 -7.27
N GLU A 203 5.51 -17.12 -6.66
CA GLU A 203 6.68 -16.72 -5.89
C GLU A 203 6.25 -16.39 -4.47
N THR A 204 7.01 -16.83 -3.47
CA THR A 204 6.81 -16.47 -2.07
C THR A 204 8.12 -16.11 -1.40
N MET A 205 8.04 -15.19 -0.43
CA MET A 205 9.15 -14.81 0.42
C MET A 205 8.65 -14.74 1.86
N ALA A 206 9.23 -15.53 2.76
CA ALA A 206 8.96 -15.42 4.19
C ALA A 206 9.61 -14.14 4.72
N ILE A 207 8.82 -13.28 5.37
CA ILE A 207 9.25 -11.95 5.80
C ILE A 207 8.97 -11.74 7.30
N PRO A 208 9.73 -10.86 7.97
CA PRO A 208 9.42 -10.47 9.35
C PRO A 208 8.03 -9.84 9.51
N PRO A 209 7.44 -9.88 10.72
CA PRO A 209 6.14 -9.27 10.99
C PRO A 209 6.04 -7.79 10.63
N LEU A 210 7.10 -6.99 10.88
CA LEU A 210 7.12 -5.59 10.51
C LEU A 210 7.12 -5.40 8.98
N SER A 211 7.90 -6.22 8.27
CA SER A 211 8.01 -6.20 6.82
C SER A 211 6.69 -6.48 6.11
N TYR A 212 5.79 -7.26 6.73
CA TYR A 212 4.42 -7.44 6.23
C TYR A 212 3.73 -6.10 6.02
N PHE A 213 3.80 -5.17 6.97
CA PHE A 213 3.17 -3.85 6.84
C PHE A 213 3.84 -2.98 5.80
N TYR A 214 5.17 -3.04 5.67
CA TYR A 214 5.90 -2.28 4.66
C TYR A 214 5.54 -2.73 3.24
N VAL A 215 5.62 -4.04 2.99
CA VAL A 215 5.32 -4.63 1.68
C VAL A 215 3.84 -4.45 1.33
N SER A 216 2.93 -4.62 2.30
CA SER A 216 1.48 -4.51 2.05
C SER A 216 1.02 -3.12 1.66
N ARG A 217 1.84 -2.09 1.85
CA ARG A 217 1.50 -0.71 1.44
C ARG A 217 1.98 -0.38 0.03
N LEU A 218 2.81 -1.20 -0.62
CA LEU A 218 3.30 -0.89 -1.96
C LEU A 218 2.14 -0.88 -2.97
N PHE A 219 2.25 -0.07 -4.03
CA PHE A 219 1.28 -0.11 -5.12
C PHE A 219 1.56 -1.31 -6.05
N PRO A 220 0.73 -2.36 -6.08
CA PRO A 220 1.09 -3.64 -6.71
C PRO A 220 1.48 -3.56 -8.20
N PRO A 221 0.83 -2.72 -9.04
CA PRO A 221 1.26 -2.57 -10.43
C PRO A 221 2.70 -2.07 -10.60
N GLN A 222 3.23 -1.31 -9.64
CA GLN A 222 4.62 -0.82 -9.68
C GLN A 222 5.64 -1.91 -9.34
N VAL A 223 5.21 -3.00 -8.68
CA VAL A 223 6.05 -4.17 -8.39
C VAL A 223 5.73 -5.37 -9.29
N GLY A 224 5.15 -5.11 -10.47
CA GLY A 224 5.02 -6.11 -11.53
C GLY A 224 3.79 -7.02 -11.45
N TYR A 225 2.73 -6.58 -10.77
CA TYR A 225 1.45 -7.28 -10.76
C TYR A 225 0.55 -6.80 -11.89
N ASP A 226 -0.24 -7.73 -12.44
CA ASP A 226 -1.27 -7.41 -13.41
C ASP A 226 -2.37 -6.55 -12.74
N ARG A 227 -2.66 -5.38 -13.33
CA ARG A 227 -3.72 -4.47 -12.87
C ARG A 227 -5.05 -5.17 -12.67
N ARG A 228 -5.35 -6.18 -13.50
CA ARG A 228 -6.56 -6.99 -13.40
C ARG A 228 -6.74 -7.57 -11.99
N VAL A 229 -5.71 -8.15 -11.40
CA VAL A 229 -5.86 -8.92 -10.15
C VAL A 229 -5.68 -8.08 -8.89
N VAL A 230 -5.21 -6.83 -9.00
CA VAL A 230 -4.83 -6.00 -7.85
C VAL A 230 -5.72 -4.78 -7.62
N GLN A 231 -6.75 -4.57 -8.43
CA GLN A 231 -7.71 -3.46 -8.24
C GLN A 231 -8.42 -3.46 -6.89
N GLY A 232 -8.52 -4.61 -6.24
CA GLY A 232 -9.08 -4.73 -4.89
C GLY A 232 -8.03 -4.65 -3.78
N HIS A 233 -6.80 -4.25 -4.09
CA HIS A 233 -5.76 -4.16 -3.08
C HIS A 233 -6.17 -3.19 -1.97
N LYS A 234 -6.01 -3.64 -0.73
CA LYS A 234 -6.17 -2.84 0.46
C LYS A 234 -5.09 -3.23 1.47
N PRO A 235 -4.16 -2.33 1.82
CA PRO A 235 -3.23 -2.56 2.92
C PRO A 235 -4.00 -2.84 4.22
N PRO A 236 -3.49 -3.71 5.10
CA PRO A 236 -4.13 -3.99 6.38
C PRO A 236 -4.15 -2.75 7.30
N ARG A 237 -3.12 -1.90 7.20
CA ARG A 237 -2.99 -0.64 7.92
C ARG A 237 -2.23 0.40 7.10
N GLY A 238 -2.61 1.66 7.27
CA GLY A 238 -2.02 2.80 6.57
C GLY A 238 -2.46 2.91 5.11
N ASP A 239 -2.10 4.03 4.49
CA ASP A 239 -2.37 4.27 3.08
C ASP A 239 -1.33 3.61 2.18
N GLU A 240 -1.72 3.34 0.94
CA GLU A 240 -0.80 2.89 -0.11
C GLU A 240 0.32 3.91 -0.33
N CYS A 241 1.53 3.39 -0.52
CA CYS A 241 2.72 4.16 -0.81
C CYS A 241 2.61 4.83 -2.18
N ARG A 242 2.99 6.10 -2.25
CA ARG A 242 3.23 6.79 -3.52
C ARG A 242 4.70 6.61 -3.91
N LEU A 243 5.05 5.53 -4.61
CA LEU A 243 6.44 5.35 -5.04
C LEU A 243 6.82 6.42 -6.07
N ILE A 244 7.96 7.09 -5.84
CA ILE A 244 8.37 8.31 -6.56
C ILE A 244 8.93 7.98 -7.96
N LEU A 245 9.41 6.75 -8.22
CA LEU A 245 10.04 6.38 -9.51
C LEU A 245 9.40 5.15 -10.22
N PRO A 246 8.10 5.19 -10.57
CA PRO A 246 7.42 4.05 -11.21
C PRO A 246 8.04 3.60 -12.54
N ALA A 247 8.49 4.55 -13.36
CA ALA A 247 8.97 4.27 -14.71
C ALA A 247 10.28 3.47 -14.69
N VAL A 248 11.21 3.81 -13.79
CA VAL A 248 12.50 3.12 -13.65
C VAL A 248 12.28 1.67 -13.21
N ILE A 249 11.44 1.46 -12.20
CA ILE A 249 11.10 0.12 -11.72
C ILE A 249 10.39 -0.68 -12.82
N THR A 250 9.40 -0.10 -13.48
CA THR A 250 8.63 -0.79 -14.55
C THR A 250 9.52 -1.18 -15.72
N ASN A 251 10.46 -0.31 -16.13
CA ASN A 251 11.42 -0.62 -17.18
C ASN A 251 12.45 -1.67 -16.71
N GLY A 252 12.87 -1.62 -15.44
CA GLY A 252 13.73 -2.63 -14.82
C GLY A 252 13.09 -4.01 -14.79
N ILE A 253 11.81 -4.10 -14.42
CA ILE A 253 11.04 -5.35 -14.47
C ILE A 253 10.92 -5.86 -15.92
N ARG A 254 10.58 -4.96 -16.86
CA ARG A 254 10.38 -5.34 -18.27
C ARG A 254 11.66 -5.82 -18.94
N SER A 255 12.80 -5.22 -18.60
CA SER A 255 14.12 -5.62 -19.12
C SER A 255 14.73 -6.81 -18.36
N GLY A 256 14.14 -7.24 -17.25
CA GLY A 256 14.71 -8.25 -16.36
C GLY A 256 15.85 -7.76 -15.47
N ALA A 257 16.24 -6.48 -15.57
CA ALA A 257 17.28 -5.88 -14.73
C ALA A 257 16.88 -5.82 -13.25
N VAL A 258 15.58 -5.77 -12.94
CA VAL A 258 15.02 -5.81 -11.59
C VAL A 258 14.00 -6.93 -11.51
N THR A 259 14.14 -7.83 -10.54
CA THR A 259 13.19 -8.92 -10.32
C THR A 259 12.15 -8.55 -9.27
N TRP A 260 11.04 -9.31 -9.20
CA TRP A 260 10.09 -9.17 -8.09
C TRP A 260 10.77 -9.38 -6.73
N ARG A 261 11.63 -10.41 -6.65
CA ARG A 261 12.42 -10.72 -5.45
C ARG A 261 13.26 -9.54 -4.99
N ASP A 262 13.92 -8.82 -5.91
CA ASP A 262 14.74 -7.64 -5.58
C ASP A 262 13.90 -6.54 -4.91
N LEU A 263 12.71 -6.25 -5.46
CA LEU A 263 11.81 -5.20 -4.96
C LEU A 263 11.22 -5.55 -3.60
N ILE A 264 10.74 -6.79 -3.45
CA ILE A 264 10.15 -7.24 -2.18
C ILE A 264 11.21 -7.33 -1.09
N ASP A 265 12.41 -7.84 -1.40
CA ASP A 265 13.50 -7.89 -0.43
C ASP A 265 13.89 -6.48 0.06
N PHE A 266 14.00 -5.51 -0.87
CA PHE A 266 14.29 -4.13 -0.51
C PHE A 266 13.20 -3.53 0.38
N TYR A 267 11.93 -3.58 -0.04
CA TYR A 267 10.84 -2.95 0.70
C TYR A 267 10.39 -3.73 1.93
N ALA A 268 10.77 -5.00 2.06
CA ALA A 268 10.68 -5.71 3.33
C ALA A 268 11.65 -5.11 4.37
N ARG A 269 12.80 -4.57 3.93
CA ARG A 269 13.83 -3.96 4.79
C ARG A 269 13.66 -2.45 4.97
N HIS A 270 12.91 -1.80 4.11
CA HIS A 270 12.81 -0.35 4.04
C HIS A 270 11.37 0.11 3.83
N ARG A 271 10.90 1.01 4.69
CA ARG A 271 9.60 1.67 4.50
C ARG A 271 9.60 2.52 3.23
N CYS A 272 8.55 2.38 2.44
CA CYS A 272 8.37 3.09 1.18
C CYS A 272 8.23 4.62 1.31
N ASP A 273 7.87 5.12 2.49
CA ASP A 273 7.67 6.57 2.73
C ASP A 273 9.00 7.32 2.77
N THR A 274 10.07 6.63 3.17
CA THR A 274 11.39 7.21 3.41
C THR A 274 12.36 6.79 2.32
N TYR A 275 12.35 5.50 1.95
CA TYR A 275 13.37 4.92 1.11
C TYR A 275 12.90 4.73 -0.33
N THR A 276 13.75 5.14 -1.27
CA THR A 276 13.57 4.89 -2.70
C THR A 276 14.39 3.68 -3.13
N PHE A 277 13.83 2.81 -3.97
CA PHE A 277 14.52 1.64 -4.50
C PHE A 277 15.80 2.05 -5.26
N PRO A 278 16.99 1.60 -4.83
CA PRO A 278 18.23 1.97 -5.49
C PRO A 278 18.42 1.16 -6.77
N ILE A 279 18.76 1.84 -7.86
CA ILE A 279 19.09 1.19 -9.12
C ILE A 279 20.30 0.28 -8.90
N GLY A 280 20.15 -1.00 -9.25
CA GLY A 280 21.19 -2.01 -9.08
C GLY A 280 21.11 -2.78 -7.76
N TYR A 281 20.17 -2.46 -6.86
CA TYR A 281 19.89 -3.31 -5.71
C TYR A 281 19.55 -4.73 -6.15
N LYS A 282 20.11 -5.69 -5.44
CA LYS A 282 19.80 -7.11 -5.57
C LYS A 282 19.42 -7.66 -4.22
N HIS A 283 18.45 -8.57 -4.22
CA HIS A 283 18.07 -9.30 -3.03
C HIS A 283 19.29 -9.97 -2.38
N PHE A 284 19.21 -10.20 -1.07
CA PHE A 284 20.29 -10.85 -0.35
C PHE A 284 20.35 -12.33 -0.73
N GLU A 285 21.53 -12.79 -1.14
CA GLU A 285 21.87 -14.20 -1.36
C GLU A 285 22.61 -14.80 -0.17
N ARG A 286 23.25 -13.93 0.63
CA ARG A 286 23.92 -14.28 1.88
C ARG A 286 23.63 -13.24 2.97
N PRO A 287 23.67 -13.62 4.26
CA PRO A 287 23.51 -12.67 5.35
C PRO A 287 24.52 -11.51 5.23
N GLU A 288 24.10 -10.32 5.62
CA GLU A 288 24.96 -9.12 5.70
C GLU A 288 25.62 -8.72 4.37
N GLN A 289 25.06 -9.16 3.22
CA GLN A 289 25.63 -8.90 1.91
C GLN A 289 25.71 -7.40 1.57
N VAL A 290 24.69 -6.63 1.97
CA VAL A 290 24.62 -5.18 1.75
C VAL A 290 24.47 -4.51 3.11
N PRO A 291 25.25 -3.47 3.42
CA PRO A 291 25.06 -2.70 4.64
C PRO A 291 23.67 -2.06 4.64
N LEU A 292 23.02 -2.08 5.81
CA LEU A 292 21.70 -1.49 5.99
C LEU A 292 21.81 -0.15 6.74
N PRO A 293 21.01 0.87 6.36
CA PRO A 293 20.05 0.86 5.25
C PRO A 293 20.74 0.79 3.88
N ALA A 294 20.13 0.07 2.95
CA ALA A 294 20.63 -0.06 1.59
C ALA A 294 20.40 1.27 0.84
N ALA A 295 21.43 2.10 0.79
CA ALA A 295 21.44 3.29 -0.04
C ALA A 295 22.19 3.00 -1.34
N GLY A 296 21.63 3.43 -2.48
CA GLY A 296 22.26 3.21 -3.79
C GLY A 296 23.69 3.76 -3.84
N ALA A 297 24.57 3.04 -4.55
CA ALA A 297 25.89 3.52 -4.88
C ALA A 297 25.77 4.84 -5.68
N ARG A 298 26.60 5.82 -5.35
CA ARG A 298 26.71 7.07 -6.12
C ARG A 298 27.02 6.70 -7.57
N ARG A 299 26.27 7.23 -8.52
CA ARG A 299 26.78 7.44 -9.87
C ARG A 299 27.33 8.85 -9.95
#